data_AF-A0A2T2WG58-F1
#
_entry.id   AF-A0A2T2WG58-F1
#
_cell.length_a   1.000
_cell.length_b   1.000
_cell.length_c   1.000
_cell.angle_alpha   90.00
_cell.angle_beta   90.00
_cell.angle_gamma   90.00
#
_symmetry.space_group_name_H-M   'P 1'
#
loop_
_entity.id
_entity.type
_entity.pdbx_description
1 polymer ?
#
loop_
_entity_poly.entity_id
_entity_poly.type
_entity_poly.pdbx_seq_one_letter_code
_entity_poly.pdbx_strand_id
1 'polypeptide(L)'
;MRWQQRIRWPGISSSDPHFLRFVGLAPTWRLIVATVAASATVLIMGSVARSSTVGYGYGGVFFVIVSWPLVRPVLRSLQWTDATIWQTILLVIASLAMGAAAQKILGFNPQSGRLQHLPWSSGQHLLWQFPLVLPVENLVLLGGLVALWQLIRPRSGFERFMVGLVAAGVFGLWHVPVWGGWTLVVVSLTVFPWTVYLLATGDMLVPMLAHLAMDTLAVLSTAAPERAWFRVFVDPILLLSLLALGLMWSVYQEWRERHARRW
;
A
#
# COMPACT_ATOMS: atom_id res chain seq x y z
N MET A 1 -8.41 9.04 33.77
CA MET A 1 -7.54 9.79 32.82
C MET A 1 -6.63 8.85 32.03
N ARG A 2 -7.11 8.17 30.96
CA ARG A 2 -6.27 7.34 30.06
C ARG A 2 -6.71 7.33 28.58
N TRP A 3 -7.57 8.27 28.16
CA TRP A 3 -8.13 8.27 26.79
C TRP A 3 -7.54 9.34 25.85
N GLN A 4 -6.84 10.35 26.38
CA GLN A 4 -6.27 11.44 25.57
C GLN A 4 -4.91 11.13 24.90
N GLN A 5 -4.39 9.90 25.01
CA GLN A 5 -3.11 9.52 24.42
C GLN A 5 -3.21 8.69 23.12
N ARG A 6 -4.40 8.40 22.59
CA ARG A 6 -4.56 7.38 21.53
C ARG A 6 -4.79 7.84 20.09
N ILE A 7 -4.72 9.14 19.80
CA ILE A 7 -4.70 9.63 18.41
C ILE A 7 -3.65 10.72 18.26
N ARG A 8 -2.39 10.41 18.59
CA ARG A 8 -1.28 11.15 17.97
C ARG A 8 -0.89 10.32 16.76
N TRP A 9 -1.17 10.82 15.56
CA TRP A 9 -0.47 10.34 14.38
C TRP A 9 1.01 10.56 14.68
N PRO A 10 1.83 9.50 14.82
CA PRO A 10 3.26 9.69 14.95
C PRO A 10 3.69 10.33 13.63
N GLY A 11 3.93 11.64 13.64
CA GLY A 11 4.49 12.29 12.47
C GLY A 11 5.78 11.58 12.09
N ILE A 12 6.29 11.80 10.87
CA ILE A 12 7.58 11.25 10.43
C ILE A 12 8.72 11.59 11.43
N SER A 13 8.54 12.65 12.23
CA SER A 13 9.39 13.04 13.36
C SER A 13 9.49 12.01 14.50
N SER A 14 8.54 11.08 14.66
CA SER A 14 8.57 10.00 15.65
C SER A 14 8.19 8.66 15.00
N SER A 15 9.14 7.74 14.89
CA SER A 15 8.85 6.37 14.43
C SER A 15 7.96 5.65 15.43
N ASP A 16 6.98 4.90 14.93
CA ASP A 16 6.14 4.08 15.79
C ASP A 16 6.96 2.92 16.39
N PRO A 17 6.80 2.62 17.69
CA PRO A 17 7.43 1.46 18.32
C PRO A 17 7.15 0.13 17.60
N HIS A 18 6.01 -0.02 16.93
CA HIS A 18 5.64 -1.19 16.14
C HIS A 18 6.48 -1.32 14.87
N PHE A 19 6.73 -0.23 14.13
CA PHE A 19 7.62 -0.28 12.96
C PHE A 19 9.05 -0.64 13.37
N LEU A 20 9.55 -0.04 14.47
CA LEU A 20 10.88 -0.34 14.99
C LEU A 20 11.03 -1.80 15.45
N ARG A 21 9.94 -2.49 15.81
CA ARG A 21 10.00 -3.94 16.06
C ARG A 21 10.42 -4.68 14.79
N PHE A 22 9.85 -4.37 13.61
CA PHE A 22 10.27 -5.00 12.35
C PHE A 22 11.75 -4.77 12.05
N VAL A 23 12.25 -3.56 12.30
CA VAL A 23 13.65 -3.20 12.14
C VAL A 23 14.59 -4.06 12.99
N GLY A 24 14.16 -4.57 14.14
CA GLY A 24 15.00 -5.41 15.00
C GLY A 24 14.95 -6.92 14.71
N LEU A 25 14.02 -7.38 13.87
CA LEU A 25 13.63 -8.80 13.82
C LEU A 25 14.47 -9.66 12.88
N ALA A 26 15.09 -9.07 11.87
CA ALA A 26 15.95 -9.78 10.93
C ALA A 26 17.14 -8.89 10.52
N PRO A 27 18.32 -9.47 10.25
CA PRO A 27 19.47 -8.71 9.80
C PRO A 27 19.26 -8.15 8.38
N THR A 28 19.92 -7.03 8.07
CA THR A 28 19.71 -6.26 6.84
C THR A 28 19.93 -7.06 5.58
N TRP A 29 21.02 -7.82 5.50
CA TRP A 29 21.33 -8.64 4.33
C TRP A 29 20.21 -9.64 4.04
N ARG A 30 19.55 -10.17 5.07
CA ARG A 30 18.50 -11.17 4.93
C ARG A 30 17.23 -10.57 4.34
N LEU A 31 16.92 -9.33 4.71
CA LEU A 31 15.80 -8.59 4.13
C LEU A 31 16.10 -8.15 2.70
N ILE A 32 17.33 -7.73 2.41
CA ILE A 32 17.76 -7.45 1.03
C ILE A 32 17.62 -8.70 0.16
N VAL A 33 18.13 -9.85 0.62
CA VAL A 33 18.01 -11.12 -0.12
C VAL A 33 16.55 -11.53 -0.27
N ALA A 34 15.74 -11.46 0.79
CA ALA A 34 14.32 -11.79 0.72
C ALA A 34 13.59 -10.93 -0.31
N THR A 35 13.75 -9.60 -0.26
CA THR A 35 13.11 -8.66 -1.19
C THR A 35 13.60 -8.87 -2.63
N VAL A 36 14.92 -8.86 -2.87
CA VAL A 36 15.48 -8.98 -4.23
C VAL A 36 15.15 -10.32 -4.85
N ALA A 37 15.35 -11.42 -4.14
CA ALA A 37 15.11 -12.75 -4.69
C ALA A 37 13.62 -13.05 -4.82
N ALA A 38 12.75 -12.56 -3.92
CA ALA A 38 11.30 -12.66 -4.12
C ALA A 38 10.87 -11.88 -5.37
N SER A 39 11.28 -10.61 -5.50
CA SER A 39 11.00 -9.78 -6.69
C SER A 39 11.49 -10.45 -7.98
N ALA A 40 12.71 -11.00 -7.99
CA ALA A 40 13.24 -11.72 -9.14
C ALA A 40 12.46 -13.00 -9.42
N THR A 41 12.07 -13.75 -8.39
CA THR A 41 11.26 -14.97 -8.52
C THR A 41 9.90 -14.65 -9.13
N VAL A 42 9.24 -13.55 -8.71
CA VAL A 42 7.98 -13.11 -9.32
C VAL A 42 8.13 -12.89 -10.82
N LEU A 43 9.18 -12.15 -11.22
CA LEU A 43 9.41 -11.83 -12.63
C LEU A 43 9.80 -13.06 -13.46
N ILE A 44 10.73 -13.88 -12.97
CA ILE A 44 11.24 -15.06 -13.68
C ILE A 44 10.17 -16.14 -13.77
N MET A 45 9.59 -16.55 -12.64
CA MET A 45 8.59 -17.62 -12.62
C MET A 45 7.29 -17.18 -13.28
N GLY A 46 6.91 -15.92 -13.13
CA GLY A 46 5.77 -15.35 -13.85
C GLY A 46 5.96 -15.39 -15.36
N SER A 47 7.15 -15.07 -15.84
CA SER A 47 7.50 -15.14 -17.27
C SER A 47 7.54 -16.59 -17.79
N VAL A 48 8.23 -17.49 -17.08
CA VAL A 48 8.37 -18.90 -17.46
C VAL A 48 7.02 -19.62 -17.48
N ALA A 49 6.21 -19.43 -16.44
CA ALA A 49 4.90 -20.07 -16.34
C ALA A 49 3.80 -19.33 -17.11
N ARG A 50 4.09 -18.13 -17.65
CA ARG A 50 3.11 -17.21 -18.24
C ARG A 50 1.91 -16.97 -17.30
N SER A 51 2.18 -16.88 -15.99
CA SER A 51 1.16 -16.77 -14.95
C SER A 51 1.66 -15.91 -13.80
N SER A 52 1.01 -14.77 -13.58
CA SER A 52 1.23 -13.91 -12.42
C SER A 52 0.97 -14.66 -11.12
N THR A 53 -0.11 -15.43 -11.00
CA THR A 53 -0.40 -16.25 -9.81
C THR A 53 0.78 -17.14 -9.43
N VAL A 54 1.41 -17.80 -10.41
CA VAL A 54 2.59 -18.65 -10.18
C VAL A 54 3.79 -17.82 -9.74
N GLY A 55 4.08 -16.72 -10.45
CA GLY A 55 5.18 -15.81 -10.10
C GLY A 55 5.05 -15.28 -8.67
N TYR A 56 3.91 -14.68 -8.34
CA TYR A 56 3.63 -14.11 -7.02
C TYR A 56 3.53 -15.18 -5.93
N GLY A 57 2.96 -16.35 -6.22
CA GLY A 57 2.93 -17.48 -5.29
C GLY A 57 4.34 -17.91 -4.88
N TYR A 58 5.22 -18.18 -5.86
CA TYR A 58 6.61 -18.56 -5.56
C TYR A 58 7.40 -17.42 -4.92
N GLY A 59 7.25 -16.19 -5.39
CA GLY A 59 7.90 -15.02 -4.80
C GLY A 59 7.49 -14.81 -3.35
N GLY A 60 6.20 -14.94 -3.03
CA GLY A 60 5.67 -14.84 -1.67
C GLY A 60 6.21 -15.94 -0.75
N VAL A 61 6.21 -17.20 -1.21
CA VAL A 61 6.79 -18.32 -0.46
C VAL A 61 8.28 -18.10 -0.20
N PHE A 62 9.03 -17.67 -1.22
CA PHE A 62 10.46 -17.38 -1.09
C PHE A 62 10.71 -16.27 -0.06
N PHE A 63 9.95 -15.17 -0.16
CA PHE A 63 10.01 -14.08 0.81
C PHE A 63 9.77 -14.61 2.22
N VAL A 64 8.69 -15.35 2.45
CA VAL A 64 8.31 -15.91 3.76
C VAL A 64 9.39 -16.83 4.32
N ILE A 65 9.99 -17.70 3.51
CA ILE A 65 11.08 -18.59 3.95
C ILE A 65 12.31 -17.79 4.37
N VAL A 66 12.76 -16.88 3.50
CA VAL A 66 13.96 -16.10 3.76
C VAL A 66 13.73 -15.08 4.86
N SER A 67 12.55 -14.47 4.99
CA SER A 67 12.23 -13.47 6.00
C SER A 67 11.41 -14.02 7.17
N TRP A 68 11.46 -15.33 7.45
CA TRP A 68 10.55 -15.97 8.44
C TRP A 68 10.45 -15.27 9.81
N PRO A 69 11.50 -14.61 10.37
CA PRO A 69 11.36 -13.88 11.64
C PRO A 69 10.34 -12.73 11.57
N LEU A 70 10.09 -12.16 10.39
CA LEU A 70 9.10 -11.10 10.18
C LEU A 70 7.66 -11.63 10.10
N VAL A 71 7.45 -12.89 9.74
CA VAL A 71 6.12 -13.41 9.37
C VAL A 71 5.14 -13.28 10.53
N ARG A 72 5.49 -13.79 11.71
CA ARG A 72 4.60 -13.76 12.88
C ARG A 72 4.28 -12.32 13.34
N PRO A 73 5.26 -11.40 13.43
CA PRO A 73 5.02 -9.98 13.68
C PRO A 73 4.11 -9.31 12.64
N VAL A 74 4.33 -9.57 11.34
CA VAL A 74 3.48 -9.03 10.27
C VAL A 74 2.05 -9.52 10.42
N LEU A 75 1.84 -10.83 10.60
CA LEU A 75 0.50 -11.39 10.83
C LEU A 75 -0.20 -10.78 12.05
N ARG A 76 0.56 -10.50 13.12
CA ARG A 76 0.03 -9.81 14.31
C ARG A 76 -0.28 -8.35 14.08
N SER A 77 0.34 -7.70 13.09
CA SER A 77 0.02 -6.32 12.70
C SER A 77 -1.23 -6.22 11.82
N LEU A 78 -1.73 -7.34 11.30
CA LEU A 78 -2.96 -7.39 10.48
C LEU A 78 -4.24 -7.34 11.35
N GLN A 79 -4.29 -6.45 12.34
CA GLN A 79 -5.42 -6.31 13.24
C GLN A 79 -6.39 -5.27 12.72
N TRP A 80 -7.64 -5.68 12.53
CA TRP A 80 -8.73 -4.76 12.25
C TRP A 80 -9.04 -3.91 13.49
N THR A 81 -9.13 -2.60 13.31
CA THR A 81 -9.50 -1.65 14.36
C THR A 81 -10.62 -0.72 13.88
N ASP A 82 -11.24 0.00 14.81
CA ASP A 82 -12.27 1.00 14.49
C ASP A 82 -11.77 2.10 13.53
N ALA A 83 -10.45 2.35 13.51
CA ALA A 83 -9.82 3.35 12.65
C ALA A 83 -9.45 2.82 11.25
N THR A 84 -9.36 1.49 11.06
CA THR A 84 -8.82 0.87 9.84
C THR A 84 -9.53 1.34 8.59
N ILE A 85 -10.86 1.49 8.63
CA ILE A 85 -11.66 1.97 7.49
C ILE A 85 -11.22 3.41 7.11
N TRP A 86 -11.22 4.34 8.06
CA TRP A 86 -10.88 5.74 7.82
C TRP A 86 -9.44 5.93 7.38
N GLN A 87 -8.52 5.21 8.00
CA GLN A 87 -7.10 5.24 7.64
C GLN A 87 -6.89 4.72 6.22
N THR A 88 -7.59 3.64 5.83
CA THR A 88 -7.57 3.11 4.46
C THR A 88 -8.09 4.15 3.46
N ILE A 89 -9.22 4.78 3.74
CA ILE A 89 -9.82 5.81 2.87
C ILE A 89 -8.87 7.00 2.68
N LEU A 90 -8.34 7.53 3.78
CA LEU A 90 -7.40 8.65 3.74
C LEU A 90 -6.14 8.29 2.97
N LEU A 91 -5.65 7.07 3.13
CA LEU A 91 -4.48 6.58 2.41
C LEU A 91 -4.76 6.43 0.90
N VAL A 92 -5.94 5.92 0.52
CA VAL A 92 -6.41 5.88 -0.86
C VAL A 92 -6.47 7.30 -1.46
N ILE A 93 -7.10 8.25 -0.78
CA ILE A 93 -7.20 9.64 -1.25
C ILE A 93 -5.80 10.25 -1.44
N ALA A 94 -4.92 10.09 -0.45
CA ALA A 94 -3.55 10.61 -0.52
C ALA A 94 -2.78 10.00 -1.71
N SER A 95 -2.89 8.69 -1.92
CA SER A 95 -2.24 7.99 -3.03
C SER A 95 -2.79 8.39 -4.39
N LEU A 96 -4.12 8.52 -4.54
CA LEU A 96 -4.73 9.00 -5.79
C LEU A 96 -4.32 10.44 -6.10
N ALA A 97 -4.27 11.31 -5.09
CA ALA A 97 -3.83 12.70 -5.26
C ALA A 97 -2.36 12.77 -5.71
N MET A 98 -1.47 11.98 -5.09
CA MET A 98 -0.06 11.92 -5.47
C MET A 98 0.14 11.29 -6.86
N GLY A 99 -0.63 10.25 -7.20
CA GLY A 99 -0.62 9.66 -8.54
C GLY A 99 -1.11 10.63 -9.62
N ALA A 100 -2.16 11.40 -9.34
CA ALA A 100 -2.65 12.46 -10.23
C ALA A 100 -1.63 13.59 -10.40
N ALA A 101 -0.95 13.99 -9.32
CA ALA A 101 0.14 14.96 -9.39
C ALA A 101 1.31 14.43 -10.25
N ALA A 102 1.67 13.15 -10.11
CA ALA A 102 2.68 12.51 -10.94
C ALA A 102 2.31 12.53 -12.44
N GLN A 103 1.07 12.18 -12.77
CA GLN A 103 0.57 12.23 -14.14
C GLN A 103 0.57 13.67 -14.68
N LYS A 104 0.22 14.65 -13.87
CA LYS A 104 0.28 16.07 -14.24
C LYS A 104 1.71 16.53 -14.52
N ILE A 105 2.68 16.08 -13.73
CA ILE A 105 4.12 16.37 -13.94
C ILE A 105 4.61 15.75 -15.26
N LEU A 106 4.19 14.51 -15.55
CA LEU A 106 4.59 13.81 -16.77
C LEU A 106 3.86 14.30 -18.02
N GLY A 107 2.67 14.91 -17.87
CA GLY A 107 1.79 15.29 -18.98
C GLY A 107 1.04 14.13 -19.63
N PHE A 108 1.20 12.91 -19.14
CA PHE A 108 0.48 11.70 -19.59
C PHE A 108 0.46 10.64 -18.49
N ASN A 109 -0.36 9.60 -18.68
CA ASN A 109 -0.40 8.43 -17.79
C ASN A 109 0.26 7.22 -18.49
N PRO A 110 1.40 6.70 -17.99
CA PRO A 110 2.11 5.59 -18.61
C PRO A 110 1.37 4.25 -18.54
N GLN A 111 0.40 4.11 -17.64
CA GLN A 111 -0.40 2.89 -17.46
C GLN A 111 -1.73 2.95 -18.21
N SER A 112 -2.29 4.14 -18.47
CA SER A 112 -3.64 4.30 -19.01
C SER A 112 -3.84 3.62 -20.36
N GLY A 113 -2.91 3.79 -21.30
CA GLY A 113 -3.06 3.22 -22.65
C GLY A 113 -3.15 1.70 -22.64
N ARG A 114 -2.39 1.03 -21.76
CA ARG A 114 -2.44 -0.44 -21.65
C ARG A 114 -3.68 -0.93 -20.91
N LEU A 115 -4.13 -0.18 -19.88
CA LEU A 115 -5.32 -0.53 -19.11
C LEU A 115 -6.62 -0.31 -19.91
N GLN A 116 -6.69 0.73 -20.74
CA GLN A 116 -7.87 1.02 -21.57
C GLN A 116 -8.14 -0.05 -22.64
N HIS A 117 -7.10 -0.75 -23.09
CA HIS A 117 -7.23 -1.85 -24.06
C HIS A 117 -7.37 -3.23 -23.40
N LEU A 118 -7.48 -3.28 -22.07
CA LEU A 118 -7.61 -4.54 -21.34
C LEU A 118 -9.03 -5.11 -21.55
N PRO A 119 -9.19 -6.32 -22.13
CA PRO A 119 -10.49 -6.96 -22.21
C PRO A 119 -11.07 -7.21 -20.81
N TRP A 120 -12.39 -7.11 -20.66
CA TRP A 120 -13.04 -7.32 -19.36
C TRP A 120 -12.71 -8.69 -18.75
N SER A 121 -12.63 -9.75 -19.57
CA SER A 121 -12.22 -11.09 -19.11
C SER A 121 -10.82 -11.10 -18.46
N SER A 122 -9.89 -10.31 -19.00
CA SER A 122 -8.56 -10.14 -18.41
C SER A 122 -8.62 -9.29 -17.14
N GLY A 123 -9.47 -8.26 -17.11
CA GLY A 123 -9.75 -7.48 -15.89
C GLY A 123 -10.31 -8.36 -14.75
N GLN A 124 -11.27 -9.23 -15.04
CA GLN A 124 -11.79 -10.20 -14.07
C GLN A 124 -10.69 -11.13 -13.56
N HIS A 125 -9.83 -11.61 -14.45
CA HIS A 125 -8.71 -12.45 -14.08
C HIS A 125 -7.75 -11.73 -13.12
N LEU A 126 -7.44 -10.44 -13.35
CA LEU A 126 -6.63 -9.63 -12.43
C LEU A 126 -7.30 -9.47 -11.07
N LEU A 127 -8.60 -9.15 -11.04
CA LEU A 127 -9.36 -9.01 -9.79
C LEU A 127 -9.31 -10.29 -8.94
N TRP A 128 -9.37 -11.47 -9.56
CA TRP A 128 -9.23 -12.75 -8.87
C TRP A 128 -7.82 -13.00 -8.31
N GLN A 129 -6.80 -12.37 -8.88
CA GLN A 129 -5.41 -12.52 -8.47
C GLN A 129 -5.01 -11.56 -7.36
N PHE A 130 -5.67 -10.41 -7.25
CA PHE A 130 -5.34 -9.37 -6.26
C PHE A 130 -5.24 -9.85 -4.81
N PRO A 131 -6.10 -10.77 -4.32
CA PRO A 131 -5.95 -11.32 -2.96
C PRO A 131 -4.63 -12.07 -2.72
N LEU A 132 -3.92 -12.50 -3.77
CA LEU A 132 -2.60 -13.11 -3.67
C LEU A 132 -1.48 -12.12 -4.02
N VAL A 133 -1.64 -11.42 -5.14
CA VAL A 133 -0.63 -10.53 -5.72
C VAL A 133 -0.29 -9.39 -4.76
N LEU A 134 -1.31 -8.64 -4.31
CA LEU A 134 -1.09 -7.39 -3.59
C LEU A 134 -0.52 -7.59 -2.17
N PRO A 135 -0.87 -8.64 -1.41
CA PRO A 135 -0.16 -8.96 -0.18
C PRO A 135 1.33 -9.23 -0.39
N VAL A 136 1.70 -9.94 -1.46
CA VAL A 136 3.11 -10.21 -1.77
C VAL A 136 3.85 -8.93 -2.12
N GLU A 137 3.24 -8.02 -2.89
CA GLU A 137 3.82 -6.70 -3.16
C GLU A 137 4.07 -5.89 -1.90
N ASN A 138 3.09 -5.86 -1.00
CA ASN A 138 3.22 -5.18 0.29
C ASN A 138 4.33 -5.80 1.16
N LEU A 139 4.49 -7.12 1.16
CA LEU A 139 5.59 -7.79 1.85
C LEU A 139 6.96 -7.40 1.28
N VAL A 140 7.09 -7.40 -0.05
CA VAL A 140 8.30 -6.97 -0.76
C VAL A 140 8.63 -5.51 -0.41
N LEU A 141 7.63 -4.63 -0.45
CA LEU A 141 7.75 -3.22 -0.05
C LEU A 141 8.22 -3.08 1.41
N LEU A 142 7.59 -3.80 2.34
CA LEU A 142 7.99 -3.79 3.75
C LEU A 142 9.42 -4.25 3.93
N GLY A 143 9.81 -5.37 3.30
CA GLY A 143 11.17 -5.89 3.38
C GLY A 143 12.21 -4.88 2.87
N GLY A 144 11.92 -4.22 1.74
CA GLY A 144 12.77 -3.17 1.18
C GLY A 144 12.85 -1.94 2.09
N LEU A 145 11.71 -1.49 2.63
CA LEU A 145 11.64 -0.35 3.54
C LEU A 145 12.44 -0.60 4.83
N VAL A 146 12.29 -1.78 5.44
CA VAL A 146 13.02 -2.15 6.65
C VAL A 146 14.51 -2.29 6.37
N ALA A 147 14.89 -2.88 5.24
CA ALA A 147 16.30 -2.97 4.83
C ALA A 147 16.92 -1.58 4.65
N LEU A 148 16.26 -0.67 3.93
CA LEU A 148 16.72 0.70 3.74
C LEU A 148 16.83 1.45 5.07
N TRP A 149 15.87 1.26 5.96
CA TRP A 149 15.93 1.83 7.31
C TRP A 149 17.18 1.38 8.07
N GLN A 150 17.49 0.07 8.05
CA GLN A 150 18.66 -0.48 8.74
C GLN A 150 19.99 -0.05 8.12
N LEU A 151 20.03 0.15 6.80
CA LEU A 151 21.21 0.65 6.07
C LEU A 151 21.48 2.13 6.39
N ILE A 152 20.46 2.98 6.28
CA ILE A 152 20.61 4.44 6.40
C ILE A 152 20.64 4.86 7.87
N ARG A 153 19.88 4.17 8.74
CA ARG A 153 19.72 4.47 10.18
C ARG A 153 19.31 5.93 10.44
N PRO A 154 18.15 6.35 9.90
CA PRO A 154 17.77 7.75 9.87
C PRO A 154 17.57 8.32 11.29
N ARG A 155 18.21 9.46 11.56
CA ARG A 155 18.20 10.15 12.87
C ARG A 155 17.20 11.30 12.91
N SER A 156 16.94 11.94 11.78
CA SER A 156 16.05 13.10 11.65
C SER A 156 14.74 12.75 10.95
N GLY A 157 13.70 13.58 11.15
CA GLY A 157 12.43 13.44 10.41
C GLY A 157 12.63 13.55 8.89
N PHE A 158 13.55 14.40 8.45
CA PHE A 158 13.88 14.53 7.03
C PHE A 158 14.51 13.25 6.46
N GLU A 159 15.49 12.65 7.16
CA GLU A 159 16.09 11.39 6.73
C GLU A 159 15.06 10.26 6.65
N ARG A 160 14.11 10.21 7.57
CA ARG A 160 13.01 9.21 7.55
C ARG A 160 12.08 9.42 6.37
N PHE A 161 11.74 10.68 6.07
CA PHE A 161 10.98 11.03 4.86
C PHE A 161 11.72 10.58 3.60
N MET A 162 13.03 10.81 3.52
CA MET A 162 13.87 10.37 2.41
C MET A 162 13.93 8.84 2.30
N VAL A 163 14.01 8.10 3.42
CA VAL A 163 13.93 6.63 3.41
C VAL A 163 12.60 6.15 2.82
N GLY A 164 11.48 6.75 3.21
CA GLY A 164 10.18 6.44 2.61
C GLY A 164 10.15 6.71 1.11
N LEU A 165 10.69 7.85 0.68
CA LEU A 165 10.76 8.23 -0.73
C LEU A 165 11.62 7.26 -1.55
N VAL A 166 12.79 6.87 -1.04
CA VAL A 166 13.67 5.90 -1.68
C VAL A 166 13.02 4.52 -1.74
N ALA A 167 12.34 4.08 -0.67
CA ALA A 167 11.62 2.81 -0.66
C ALA A 167 10.50 2.77 -1.70
N ALA A 168 9.73 3.85 -1.83
CA ALA A 168 8.72 4.00 -2.86
C ALA A 168 9.35 4.02 -4.27
N GLY A 169 10.50 4.68 -4.41
CA GLY A 169 11.34 4.66 -5.61
C GLY A 169 11.74 3.26 -6.06
N VAL A 170 12.29 2.47 -5.14
CA VAL A 170 12.70 1.08 -5.40
C VAL A 170 11.50 0.22 -5.78
N PHE A 171 10.36 0.42 -5.11
CA PHE A 171 9.12 -0.29 -5.45
C PHE A 171 8.60 0.11 -6.85
N GLY A 172 8.64 1.39 -7.20
CA GLY A 172 8.32 1.87 -8.55
C GLY A 172 9.28 1.31 -9.61
N LEU A 173 10.56 1.17 -9.29
CA LEU A 173 11.56 0.60 -10.20
C LEU A 173 11.24 -0.87 -10.53
N TRP A 174 10.76 -1.63 -9.55
CA TRP A 174 10.34 -3.02 -9.76
C TRP A 174 9.21 -3.18 -10.79
N HIS A 175 8.41 -2.13 -11.01
CA HIS A 175 7.33 -2.11 -11.99
C HIS A 175 7.77 -1.70 -13.41
N VAL A 176 8.99 -1.17 -13.57
CA VAL A 176 9.50 -0.67 -14.86
C VAL A 176 9.57 -1.75 -15.95
N PRO A 177 10.02 -2.99 -15.69
CA PRO A 177 10.05 -4.04 -16.72
C PRO A 177 8.67 -4.34 -17.29
N VAL A 178 7.62 -4.20 -16.47
CA VAL A 178 6.24 -4.47 -16.89
C VAL A 178 5.66 -3.25 -17.59
N TRP A 179 5.78 -2.05 -17.04
CA TRP A 179 5.01 -0.87 -17.47
C TRP A 179 5.82 0.25 -18.15
N GLY A 180 7.14 0.10 -18.26
CA GLY A 180 8.04 1.10 -18.83
C GLY A 180 8.59 2.11 -17.81
N GLY A 181 9.62 2.86 -18.22
CA GLY A 181 10.43 3.71 -17.32
C GLY A 181 9.64 4.81 -16.60
N TRP A 182 8.71 5.47 -17.29
CA TRP A 182 7.91 6.56 -16.71
C TRP A 182 6.99 6.11 -15.57
N THR A 183 6.65 4.82 -15.51
CA THR A 183 5.87 4.23 -14.43
C THR A 183 6.60 4.30 -13.09
N LEU A 184 7.94 4.40 -13.09
CA LEU A 184 8.72 4.67 -11.88
C LEU A 184 8.17 5.89 -11.14
N VAL A 185 7.98 7.02 -11.82
CA VAL A 185 7.56 8.27 -11.18
C VAL A 185 6.14 8.16 -10.63
N VAL A 186 5.21 7.62 -11.44
CA VAL A 186 3.80 7.49 -11.05
C VAL A 186 3.63 6.52 -9.88
N VAL A 187 4.22 5.32 -9.95
CA VAL A 187 4.12 4.32 -8.88
C VAL A 187 4.82 4.81 -7.63
N SER A 188 6.03 5.40 -7.74
CA SER A 188 6.75 5.91 -6.57
C SER A 188 5.94 6.96 -5.82
N LEU A 189 5.34 7.93 -6.53
CA LEU A 189 4.53 8.96 -5.88
C LEU A 189 3.22 8.40 -5.32
N THR A 190 2.59 7.44 -6.00
CA THR A 190 1.34 6.79 -5.54
C THR A 190 1.58 5.96 -4.27
N VAL A 191 2.71 5.26 -4.18
CA VAL A 191 3.08 4.38 -3.07
C VAL A 191 3.75 5.14 -1.92
N PHE A 192 4.25 6.35 -2.18
CA PHE A 192 4.92 7.16 -1.16
C PHE A 192 4.08 7.35 0.12
N PRO A 193 2.78 7.71 0.07
CA PRO A 193 1.92 7.75 1.26
C PRO A 193 1.92 6.45 2.06
N TRP A 194 1.98 5.29 1.41
CA TRP A 194 2.01 4.00 2.10
C TRP A 194 3.30 3.81 2.87
N THR A 195 4.44 4.16 2.27
CA THR A 195 5.74 4.07 2.95
C THR A 195 5.79 4.98 4.17
N VAL A 196 5.28 6.19 4.06
CA VAL A 196 5.16 7.14 5.17
C VAL A 196 4.25 6.57 6.26
N TYR A 197 3.09 6.04 5.88
CA TYR A 197 2.14 5.42 6.81
C TYR A 197 2.79 4.24 7.55
N LEU A 198 3.51 3.36 6.85
CA LEU A 198 4.21 2.22 7.43
C LEU A 198 5.29 2.65 8.42
N LEU A 199 6.09 3.67 8.08
CA LEU A 199 7.08 4.23 9.01
C LEU A 199 6.45 4.85 10.26
N ALA A 200 5.29 5.49 10.07
CA ALA A 200 4.54 6.20 11.10
C ALA A 200 3.70 5.30 12.00
N THR A 201 3.38 4.07 11.61
CA THR A 201 2.42 3.22 12.36
C THR A 201 2.87 1.77 12.54
N GLY A 202 3.70 1.25 11.63
CA GLY A 202 3.98 -0.18 11.54
C GLY A 202 2.75 -1.05 11.21
N ASP A 203 1.65 -0.46 10.74
CA ASP A 203 0.44 -1.18 10.38
C ASP A 203 0.45 -1.55 8.89
N MET A 204 0.45 -2.85 8.62
CA MET A 204 0.46 -3.43 7.27
C MET A 204 -0.94 -3.62 6.68
N LEU A 205 -1.99 -3.64 7.50
CA LEU A 205 -3.34 -3.91 7.02
C LEU A 205 -3.87 -2.74 6.20
N VAL A 206 -3.73 -1.52 6.70
CA VAL A 206 -4.25 -0.32 6.03
C VAL A 206 -3.61 -0.11 4.64
N PRO A 207 -2.27 -0.15 4.47
CA PRO A 207 -1.65 -0.09 3.14
C PRO A 207 -2.10 -1.21 2.21
N MET A 208 -2.24 -2.44 2.72
CA MET A 208 -2.70 -3.57 1.91
C MET A 208 -4.14 -3.39 1.42
N LEU A 209 -5.05 -2.91 2.28
CA LEU A 209 -6.43 -2.60 1.90
C LEU A 209 -6.50 -1.42 0.94
N ALA A 210 -5.68 -0.39 1.14
CA ALA A 210 -5.62 0.77 0.25
C ALA A 210 -5.10 0.38 -1.13
N HIS A 211 -4.08 -0.46 -1.18
CA HIS A 211 -3.56 -1.04 -2.42
C HIS A 211 -4.64 -1.85 -3.15
N LEU A 212 -5.32 -2.76 -2.45
CA LEU A 212 -6.42 -3.55 -3.00
C LEU A 212 -7.55 -2.69 -3.55
N ALA A 213 -7.96 -1.66 -2.80
CA ALA A 213 -9.00 -0.75 -3.22
C ALA A 213 -8.62 0.01 -4.49
N MET A 214 -7.41 0.59 -4.54
CA MET A 214 -6.98 1.37 -5.70
C MET A 214 -6.81 0.53 -6.96
N ASP A 215 -6.21 -0.65 -6.86
CA ASP A 215 -6.02 -1.52 -8.02
C ASP A 215 -7.35 -2.07 -8.53
N THR A 216 -8.28 -2.38 -7.61
CA THR A 216 -9.66 -2.75 -7.96
C THR A 216 -10.34 -1.60 -8.70
N LEU A 217 -10.29 -0.38 -8.16
CA LEU A 217 -10.86 0.80 -8.82
C LEU A 217 -10.22 1.06 -10.19
N ALA A 218 -8.90 0.90 -10.32
CA ALA A 218 -8.19 1.07 -11.58
C ALA A 218 -8.68 0.06 -12.63
N VAL A 219 -8.82 -1.22 -12.28
CA VAL A 219 -9.34 -2.24 -13.21
C VAL A 219 -10.81 -2.03 -13.55
N LEU A 220 -11.65 -1.75 -12.55
CA LEU A 220 -13.08 -1.52 -12.77
C LEU A 220 -13.35 -0.25 -13.59
N SER A 221 -12.60 0.83 -13.34
CA SER A 221 -12.75 2.08 -14.11
C SER A 221 -12.27 1.96 -15.54
N THR A 222 -11.35 1.04 -15.87
CA THR A 222 -10.74 0.93 -17.21
C THR A 222 -11.28 -0.22 -18.06
N ALA A 223 -11.41 -1.43 -17.50
CA ALA A 223 -11.72 -2.65 -18.26
C ALA A 223 -13.19 -3.07 -18.21
N ALA A 224 -13.99 -2.49 -17.32
CA ALA A 224 -15.39 -2.85 -17.19
C ALA A 224 -16.26 -2.38 -18.35
N PRO A 225 -17.33 -3.13 -18.71
CA PRO A 225 -18.33 -2.65 -19.65
C PRO A 225 -18.95 -1.33 -19.20
N GLU A 226 -19.13 -0.38 -20.12
CA GLU A 226 -19.74 0.93 -19.84
C GLU A 226 -21.14 0.85 -19.22
N ARG A 227 -21.88 -0.21 -19.52
CA ARG A 227 -23.23 -0.46 -18.99
C ARG A 227 -23.24 -1.20 -17.66
N ALA A 228 -22.08 -1.54 -17.11
CA ALA A 228 -22.03 -2.24 -15.84
C ALA A 228 -22.41 -1.27 -14.71
N TRP A 229 -23.41 -1.66 -13.91
CA TRP A 229 -23.98 -0.87 -12.82
C TRP A 229 -22.93 -0.27 -11.87
N PHE A 230 -21.81 -0.97 -11.65
CA PHE A 230 -20.74 -0.49 -10.78
C PHE A 230 -19.96 0.71 -11.34
N ARG A 231 -19.84 0.91 -12.67
CA ARG A 231 -19.17 2.10 -13.24
C ARG A 231 -19.95 3.39 -12.98
N VAL A 232 -21.28 3.29 -12.87
CA VAL A 232 -22.18 4.43 -12.64
C VAL A 232 -22.23 4.81 -11.16
N PHE A 233 -22.09 3.83 -10.26
CA PHE A 233 -22.29 4.04 -8.82
C PHE A 233 -20.99 4.04 -8.00
N VAL A 234 -19.95 3.30 -8.37
CA VAL A 234 -18.77 3.13 -7.49
C VAL A 234 -17.97 4.42 -7.35
N ASP A 235 -17.68 5.16 -8.42
CA ASP A 235 -16.79 6.33 -8.29
C ASP A 235 -17.39 7.49 -7.49
N PRO A 236 -18.64 7.93 -7.73
CA PRO A 236 -19.23 9.03 -6.96
C PRO A 236 -19.77 8.57 -5.61
N ILE A 237 -20.42 7.41 -5.53
CA ILE A 237 -21.05 6.96 -4.27
C ILE A 237 -19.99 6.46 -3.30
N LEU A 238 -18.93 5.78 -3.74
CA LEU A 238 -17.85 5.41 -2.81
C LEU A 238 -17.21 6.69 -2.26
N LEU A 239 -16.83 7.67 -3.10
CA LEU A 239 -16.21 8.89 -2.62
C LEU A 239 -17.15 9.72 -1.71
N LEU A 240 -18.42 9.87 -2.09
CA LEU A 240 -19.43 10.60 -1.31
C LEU A 240 -19.86 9.85 -0.04
N SER A 241 -19.95 8.52 -0.09
CA SER A 241 -20.30 7.69 1.07
C SER A 241 -19.14 7.63 2.05
N LEU A 242 -17.89 7.57 1.58
CA LEU A 242 -16.73 7.64 2.44
C LEU A 242 -16.59 9.04 3.08
N LEU A 243 -16.87 10.13 2.36
CA LEU A 243 -16.93 11.47 2.94
C LEU A 243 -18.08 11.63 3.94
N ALA A 244 -19.29 11.22 3.58
CA ALA A 244 -20.48 11.33 4.43
C ALA A 244 -20.36 10.48 5.70
N LEU A 245 -19.88 9.25 5.57
CA LEU A 245 -19.70 8.32 6.68
C LEU A 245 -18.57 8.84 7.60
N GLY A 246 -17.55 9.51 7.06
CA GLY A 246 -16.47 10.14 7.83
C GLY A 246 -16.97 11.33 8.63
N LEU A 247 -17.83 12.15 8.01
CA LEU A 247 -18.50 13.27 8.66
C LEU A 247 -19.46 12.79 9.77
N MET A 248 -20.30 11.80 9.47
CA MET A 248 -21.25 11.22 10.43
C MET A 248 -20.53 10.60 11.63
N TRP A 249 -19.42 9.90 11.40
CA TRP A 249 -18.62 9.31 12.47
C TRP A 249 -17.95 10.38 13.33
N SER A 250 -17.41 11.44 12.73
CA SER A 250 -16.86 12.59 13.47
C SER A 250 -17.92 13.23 14.38
N VAL A 251 -19.13 13.47 13.85
CA VAL A 251 -20.26 14.02 14.60
C VAL A 251 -20.69 13.07 15.73
N TYR A 252 -20.74 11.76 15.46
CA TYR A 252 -21.09 10.76 16.47
C TYR A 252 -20.09 10.72 17.63
N GLN A 253 -18.79 10.76 17.34
CA GLN A 253 -17.75 10.78 18.38
C GLN A 253 -17.81 12.07 19.20
N GLU A 254 -18.00 13.21 18.55
CA GLU A 254 -18.16 14.49 19.24
C GLU A 254 -19.41 14.50 20.15
N TRP A 255 -20.53 13.96 19.67
CA TRP A 255 -21.75 13.78 20.47
C TRP A 255 -21.50 12.88 21.68
N ARG A 256 -20.85 11.72 21.48
CA ARG A 256 -20.52 10.78 22.55
C ARG A 256 -19.61 11.41 23.61
N GLU A 257 -18.61 12.16 23.20
CA GLU A 257 -17.70 12.86 24.11
C GLU A 257 -18.41 13.93 24.94
N ARG A 258 -19.33 14.70 24.33
CA ARG A 258 -20.11 15.71 25.06
C ARG A 258 -21.03 15.07 26.10
N HIS A 259 -21.55 13.87 25.85
CA HIS A 259 -22.42 13.15 26.79
C HIS A 259 -21.63 12.43 27.87
N ALA A 260 -20.42 11.93 27.57
CA ALA A 260 -19.54 11.30 28.55
C ALA A 260 -18.96 12.29 29.59
N ARG A 261 -18.96 13.61 29.31
CA ARG A 261 -18.48 14.65 30.24
C ARG A 261 -19.59 15.23 31.15
N ARG A 262 -20.84 14.79 30.97
CA ARG A 262 -21.99 15.23 31.78
C ARG A 262 -22.31 14.27 32.95
N TRP A 263 -21.55 13.19 33.06
CA TRP A 263 -21.57 12.20 34.14
C TRP A 263 -20.18 12.14 34.77
#